data_AF-A0A0T2MD71-F1
#
_entry.id   AF-A0A0T2MD71-F1
#
_cell.length_a   1.000
_cell.length_b   1.000
_cell.length_c   1.000
_cell.angle_alpha   90.00
_cell.angle_beta   90.00
_cell.angle_gamma   90.00
#
_symmetry.space_group_name_H-M   'P 1'
#
loop_
_entity.id
_entity.type
_entity.pdbx_description
1 polymer ?
#
loop_
_entity_poly.entity_id
_entity_poly.type
_entity_poly.pdbx_seq_one_letter_code
_entity_poly.pdbx_strand_id
1 'polypeptide(L)'
;MHIVVSWDITDGAPPRSELSESLKEAFAGHSWFRPLTTYYVIKADEAARLEIYEALLTVAEANPDRINFVVSPVMQGAYLGFLPQTSWDKINKRTL
;
A
#
# COMPACT_ATOMS: atom_id res chain seq x y z
N MET A 1 6.08 8.98 -10.53
CA MET A 1 4.96 8.03 -10.68
C MET A 1 4.78 7.29 -9.37
N HIS A 2 3.55 6.97 -9.03
CA HIS A 2 3.23 6.33 -7.77
C HIS A 2 1.93 5.53 -7.87
N ILE A 3 1.71 4.64 -6.91
CA ILE A 3 0.47 3.92 -6.72
C ILE A 3 -0.04 4.11 -5.29
N VAL A 4 -1.32 3.78 -5.09
CA VAL A 4 -1.92 3.58 -3.79
C VAL A 4 -2.17 2.10 -3.60
N VAL A 5 -1.81 1.61 -2.42
CA VAL A 5 -2.28 0.33 -1.93
C VAL A 5 -3.13 0.60 -0.69
N SER A 6 -4.35 0.06 -0.68
CA SER A 6 -5.21 0.08 0.49
C SER A 6 -5.71 -1.31 0.79
N TRP A 7 -5.76 -1.69 2.06
CA TRP A 7 -6.30 -2.99 2.46
C TRP A 7 -7.21 -2.90 3.67
N ASP A 8 -7.99 -3.95 3.85
CA ASP A 8 -8.67 -4.26 5.10
C ASP A 8 -8.42 -5.71 5.49
N ILE A 9 -8.40 -5.95 6.80
CA ILE A 9 -8.11 -7.24 7.40
C ILE A 9 -9.15 -7.51 8.46
N THR A 10 -9.93 -8.59 8.30
CA THR A 10 -10.91 -9.01 9.31
C THR A 10 -10.21 -9.62 10.53
N ASP A 11 -10.83 -9.53 11.71
CA ASP A 11 -10.28 -10.11 12.93
C ASP A 11 -10.23 -11.65 12.87
N GLY A 12 -9.23 -12.26 13.51
CA GLY A 12 -9.03 -13.71 13.50
C GLY A 12 -7.56 -14.13 13.66
N ALA A 13 -7.28 -15.41 13.47
CA ALA A 13 -5.93 -15.99 13.44
C ALA A 13 -5.49 -16.26 11.98
N PRO A 14 -4.29 -15.82 11.55
CA PRO A 14 -3.28 -15.08 12.33
C PRO A 14 -3.72 -13.64 12.65
N PRO A 15 -3.10 -13.00 13.67
CA PRO A 15 -3.43 -11.64 14.10
C PRO A 15 -3.29 -10.61 12.98
N ARG A 16 -4.14 -9.57 13.02
CA ARG A 16 -4.13 -8.47 12.03
C ARG A 16 -2.75 -7.84 11.83
N SER A 17 -1.96 -7.71 12.90
CA SER A 17 -0.61 -7.14 12.82
C SER A 17 0.32 -8.01 11.97
N GLU A 18 0.27 -9.33 12.13
CA GLU A 18 1.10 -10.26 11.38
C GLU A 18 0.79 -10.21 9.89
N LEU A 19 -0.50 -10.28 9.53
CA LEU A 19 -0.94 -10.13 8.14
C LEU A 19 -0.58 -8.76 7.57
N SER A 20 -0.65 -7.69 8.38
CA SER A 20 -0.24 -6.35 7.95
C SER A 20 1.28 -6.26 7.70
N GLU A 21 2.11 -6.97 8.47
CA GLU A 21 3.54 -7.08 8.18
C GLU A 21 3.77 -7.85 6.87
N SER A 22 3.13 -9.00 6.68
CA SER A 22 3.25 -9.78 5.44
C SER A 22 2.86 -8.99 4.19
N LEU A 23 1.79 -8.19 4.25
CA LEU A 23 1.39 -7.31 3.14
C LEU A 23 2.41 -6.18 2.89
N LYS A 24 3.09 -5.68 3.93
CA LYS A 24 4.13 -4.65 3.77
C LYS A 24 5.40 -5.18 3.13
N GLU A 25 5.73 -6.45 3.33
CA GLU A 25 6.88 -7.09 2.67
C GLU A 25 6.75 -7.07 1.14
N ALA A 26 5.52 -7.08 0.60
CA ALA A 26 5.25 -6.99 -0.83
C ALA A 26 5.81 -5.72 -1.49
N PHE A 27 6.12 -4.67 -0.71
CA PHE A 27 6.68 -3.43 -1.23
C PHE A 27 7.81 -2.87 -0.33
N ALA A 28 8.44 -3.71 0.50
CA ALA A 28 9.49 -3.28 1.42
C ALA A 28 10.71 -2.67 0.69
N GLY A 29 11.00 -3.10 -0.53
CA GLY A 29 12.05 -2.53 -1.39
C GLY A 29 11.73 -1.17 -2.01
N HIS A 30 10.48 -0.70 -1.89
CA HIS A 30 10.02 0.55 -2.50
C HIS A 30 9.97 1.70 -1.49
N SER A 31 10.07 2.94 -2.00
CA SER A 31 9.81 4.10 -1.16
C SER A 31 8.31 4.25 -0.93
N TRP A 32 7.85 4.06 0.31
CA TRP A 32 6.44 4.14 0.66
C TRP A 32 6.19 5.01 1.89
N PHE A 33 4.99 5.58 1.98
CA PHE A 33 4.52 6.32 3.15
C PHE A 33 3.07 5.96 3.42
N ARG A 34 2.71 5.85 4.70
CA ARG A 34 1.39 5.47 5.16
C ARG A 34 0.67 6.68 5.78
N PRO A 35 -0.07 7.50 5.00
CA PRO A 35 -0.77 8.66 5.54
C PRO A 35 -2.00 8.31 6.38
N LEU A 36 -2.62 7.14 6.17
CA LEU A 36 -3.79 6.64 6.92
C LEU A 36 -3.58 5.19 7.33
N THR A 37 -4.38 4.65 8.27
CA THR A 37 -4.16 3.35 8.92
C THR A 37 -3.83 2.19 7.97
N THR A 38 -4.51 2.10 6.84
CA THR A 38 -4.31 1.04 5.84
C THR A 38 -4.09 1.59 4.44
N TYR A 39 -3.69 2.86 4.30
CA TYR A 39 -3.49 3.52 3.01
C TYR A 39 -2.01 3.83 2.81
N TYR A 40 -1.42 3.30 1.73
CA TYR A 40 0.00 3.40 1.43
C TYR A 40 0.19 4.08 0.08
N VAL A 41 1.00 5.14 0.07
CA VAL A 41 1.49 5.80 -1.14
C VAL A 41 2.87 5.25 -1.45
N ILE A 42 3.04 4.61 -2.59
CA ILE A 42 4.26 3.88 -2.96
C ILE A 42 4.81 4.44 -4.27
N LYS A 43 6.11 4.75 -4.31
CA LYS A 43 6.81 5.12 -5.55
C LYS A 43 7.00 3.86 -6.40
N ALA A 44 6.29 3.79 -7.52
CA ALA A 44 6.26 2.65 -8.42
C ALA A 44 5.92 3.11 -9.85
N ASP A 45 6.45 2.40 -10.84
CA ASP A 45 6.02 2.42 -12.23
C ASP A 45 5.07 1.24 -12.53
N GLU A 46 4.75 0.99 -13.79
CA GLU A 46 3.79 -0.07 -14.16
C GLU A 46 4.33 -1.48 -13.88
N ALA A 47 5.63 -1.71 -14.09
CA ALA A 47 6.26 -3.00 -13.82
C ALA A 47 6.26 -3.28 -12.31
N ALA A 48 6.72 -2.32 -11.51
CA ALA A 48 6.69 -2.42 -10.06
C ALA A 48 5.26 -2.55 -9.52
N ARG A 49 4.27 -1.90 -10.15
CA ARG A 49 2.86 -2.07 -9.78
C ARG A 49 2.39 -3.51 -9.92
N LEU A 50 2.76 -4.16 -11.03
CA LEU A 50 2.39 -5.56 -11.27
C LEU A 50 3.07 -6.49 -10.25
N GLU A 51 4.37 -6.30 -10.00
CA GLU A 51 5.13 -7.07 -9.00
C GLU A 51 4.52 -6.94 -7.59
N ILE A 52 4.20 -5.71 -7.17
CA ILE A 52 3.56 -5.44 -5.88
C ILE A 52 2.18 -6.10 -5.81
N TYR A 53 1.39 -6.01 -6.88
CA TYR A 53 0.06 -6.64 -6.95
C TYR A 53 0.14 -8.16 -6.79
N GLU A 54 1.04 -8.83 -7.52
CA GLU A 54 1.20 -10.30 -7.46
C GLU A 54 1.67 -10.77 -6.07
N ALA A 55 2.57 -10.01 -5.43
CA ALA A 55 3.01 -10.30 -4.07
C ALA A 55 1.88 -10.12 -3.04
N LEU A 56 1.08 -9.07 -3.15
CA LEU A 56 -0.11 -8.87 -2.29
C LEU A 56 -1.15 -9.96 -2.51
N LEU A 57 -1.38 -10.35 -3.78
CA LEU A 57 -2.31 -11.41 -4.16
C LEU A 57 -1.92 -12.74 -3.50
N THR A 58 -0.64 -13.10 -3.51
CA THR A 58 -0.13 -14.31 -2.86
C THR A 58 -0.48 -14.34 -1.36
N VAL A 59 -0.33 -13.22 -0.65
CA VAL A 59 -0.66 -13.12 0.78
C VAL A 59 -2.18 -13.23 1.02
N ALA A 60 -2.98 -12.62 0.14
CA ALA A 60 -4.44 -12.66 0.20
C ALA A 60 -4.99 -14.06 -0.10
N GLU A 61 -4.45 -14.77 -1.09
CA GLU A 61 -4.85 -16.13 -1.43
C GLU A 61 -4.53 -17.14 -0.33
N ALA A 62 -3.47 -16.90 0.45
CA ALA A 62 -3.20 -17.68 1.66
C ALA A 62 -4.21 -17.41 2.80
N ASN A 63 -5.01 -16.33 2.71
CA ASN A 63 -5.96 -15.89 3.72
C ASN A 63 -7.26 -15.34 3.09
N PRO A 64 -8.00 -16.13 2.28
CA PRO A 64 -8.96 -15.64 1.28
C PRO A 64 -10.20 -14.93 1.84
N ASP A 65 -10.57 -15.19 3.11
CA ASP A 65 -11.70 -14.51 3.79
C ASP A 65 -11.24 -13.45 4.79
N ARG A 66 -9.92 -13.24 4.87
CA ARG A 66 -9.30 -12.35 5.86
C ARG A 66 -8.80 -11.05 5.25
N ILE A 67 -8.37 -11.07 4.00
CA ILE A 67 -7.67 -9.95 3.38
C ILE A 67 -8.41 -9.49 2.13
N ASN A 68 -8.78 -8.21 2.13
CA ASN A 68 -9.24 -7.51 0.93
C ASN A 68 -8.27 -6.36 0.65
N PHE A 69 -7.81 -6.21 -0.60
CA PHE A 69 -6.94 -5.09 -0.97
C PHE A 69 -7.29 -4.52 -2.34
N VAL A 70 -6.90 -3.27 -2.55
CA VAL A 70 -7.01 -2.57 -3.83
C VAL A 70 -5.70 -1.87 -4.14
N VAL A 71 -5.31 -1.91 -5.42
CA VAL A 71 -4.14 -1.21 -5.96
C VAL A 71 -4.64 -0.24 -7.02
N SER A 72 -4.31 1.04 -6.88
CA SER A 72 -4.66 2.03 -7.91
C SER A 72 -3.90 1.76 -9.21
N PRO A 73 -4.31 2.36 -10.35
CA PRO A 73 -3.42 2.54 -11.49
C PRO A 73 -2.15 3.31 -11.11
N VAL A 74 -1.15 3.31 -11.98
CA VAL A 74 -0.02 4.25 -11.87
C VAL A 74 -0.52 5.67 -12.07
N MET A 75 -0.28 6.53 -11.08
CA MET A 75 -0.73 7.91 -11.06
C MET A 75 0.45 8.88 -11.24
N GLN A 76 0.10 10.04 -11.79
CA GLN A 76 0.97 11.22 -11.87
C GLN A 76 0.24 12.42 -11.26
N GLY A 77 1.00 13.32 -10.63
CA GLY A 77 0.46 14.51 -9.97
C GLY A 77 0.53 14.44 -8.44
N ALA A 78 -0.19 15.35 -7.79
CA ALA A 78 -0.23 15.49 -6.34
C ALA A 78 -1.57 15.00 -5.78
N TYR A 79 -1.53 14.48 -4.54
CA TYR A 79 -2.75 14.19 -3.80
C TYR A 79 -3.37 15.47 -3.25
N LEU A 80 -4.69 15.45 -3.08
CA LEU A 80 -5.45 16.48 -2.40
C LEU A 80 -6.11 15.87 -1.16
N GLY A 81 -6.10 16.59 -0.05
CA GLY A 81 -6.68 16.11 1.21
C GLY A 81 -6.39 17.03 2.39
N PHE A 82 -6.68 16.55 3.59
CA PHE A 82 -6.38 17.24 4.85
C PHE A 82 -5.47 16.37 5.72
N LEU A 83 -4.19 16.71 5.75
CA LEU A 83 -3.14 16.03 6.51
C LEU A 83 -2.18 17.07 7.11
N PRO A 84 -1.45 16.75 8.19
CA PRO A 84 -0.37 17.59 8.68
C PRO A 84 0.68 17.87 7.59
N GLN A 85 1.30 19.06 7.62
CA GLN A 85 2.32 19.45 6.65
C GLN A 85 3.46 18.42 6.51
N THR A 86 3.90 17.85 7.63
CA THR A 86 4.96 16.84 7.66
C THR A 86 4.58 15.54 6.93
N SER A 87 3.29 15.22 6.82
CA SER A 87 2.79 14.11 6.02
C SER A 87 2.80 14.46 4.54
N TRP A 88 2.44 15.68 4.17
CA TRP A 88 2.53 16.17 2.79
C TRP A 88 3.96 16.13 2.26
N ASP A 89 4.93 16.54 3.06
CA ASP A 89 6.35 16.49 2.68
C ASP A 89 6.80 15.04 2.39
N LYS A 90 6.26 14.06 3.11
CA LYS A 90 6.55 12.64 2.87
C LYS A 90 5.84 12.12 1.63
N ILE A 91 4.60 12.50 1.38
CA ILE A 91 3.86 12.12 0.16
C ILE A 91 4.59 12.68 -1.07
N ASN A 92 4.94 13.96 -1.05
CA ASN A 92 5.55 14.66 -2.18
C ASN A 92 6.88 14.04 -2.62
N LYS A 93 7.69 13.53 -1.68
CA LYS A 93 8.94 12.80 -2.00
C LYS A 93 8.74 11.54 -2.87
N ARG A 94 7.51 11.05 -2.99
CA ARG A 94 7.16 9.83 -3.76
C ARG A 94 6.35 10.14 -5.00
N THR A 95 5.65 11.28 -5.01
CA THR A 95 4.71 11.62 -6.08
C THR A 95 5.23 12.65 -7.06
N LEU A 96 6.09 13.56 -6.60
CA LEU A 96 6.68 14.66 -7.38
C LEU A 96 8.11 14.32 -7.84
#